data_AF-A0A8H5HKQ0-F1
#
_entry.id   AF-A0A8H5HKQ0-F1
#
_cell.length_a   1.000
_cell.length_b   1.000
_cell.length_c   1.000
_cell.angle_alpha   90.00
_cell.angle_beta   90.00
_cell.angle_gamma   90.00
#
_symmetry.space_group_name_H-M   'P 1'
#
loop_
_entity.id
_entity.type
_entity.pdbx_description
1 polymer ?
#
loop_
_entity_poly.entity_id
_entity_poly.type
_entity_poly.pdbx_seq_one_letter_code
_entity_poly.pdbx_strand_id
1 'polypeptide(L)'
;MSSDLQWLLLRKNNSFMVQRVVEGPVFSKEPGNLRNLHSFKYSGLANPKTIDVADSPEGIQITTRKTKATPNAVRSAYAKSTIRPRSGPRRAAGVASQPARRGYRPDLRATQPVGVDQTPAGTAPCRYRAPFVVLRGWIRLFGANISAAVARVSALLAAQKEPKPSPAKKIRGHKAKVLETSLE
;
A
#
# COMPACT_ATOMS: atom_id res chain seq x y z
N MET A 1 15.14 -18.30 19.41
CA MET A 1 15.83 -17.34 18.53
C MET A 1 15.16 -15.99 18.66
N SER A 2 15.91 -14.93 18.97
CA SER A 2 15.39 -13.56 18.98
C SER A 2 15.16 -13.03 17.56
N SER A 3 14.21 -12.11 17.39
CA SER A 3 13.90 -11.47 16.10
C SER A 3 15.05 -10.64 15.56
N ASP A 4 15.79 -9.97 16.45
CA ASP A 4 16.88 -9.06 16.06
C ASP A 4 18.06 -9.83 15.48
N LEU A 5 18.36 -11.01 16.04
CA LEU A 5 19.38 -11.90 15.52
C LEU A 5 18.98 -12.46 14.14
N GLN A 6 17.72 -12.88 13.97
CA GLN A 6 17.23 -13.31 12.66
C GLN A 6 17.38 -12.20 11.61
N TRP A 7 17.13 -10.95 12.00
CA TRP A 7 17.32 -9.81 11.10
C TRP A 7 18.78 -9.55 10.75
N LEU A 8 19.71 -9.67 11.71
CA LEU A 8 21.15 -9.50 11.43
C LEU A 8 21.64 -10.50 10.38
N LEU A 9 21.13 -11.74 10.42
CA LEU A 9 21.44 -12.77 9.43
C LEU A 9 20.82 -12.46 8.06
N LEU A 10 19.54 -12.03 8.05
CA LEU A 10 18.79 -11.79 6.80
C LEU A 10 19.11 -10.46 6.12
N ARG A 11 19.70 -9.48 6.82
CA ARG A 11 19.83 -8.10 6.32
C ARG A 11 20.65 -8.00 5.03
N LYS A 12 21.76 -8.75 4.93
CA LYS A 12 22.67 -8.71 3.78
C LYS A 12 22.37 -9.81 2.75
N ASN A 13 22.00 -10.99 3.24
CA ASN A 13 21.96 -12.21 2.46
C ASN A 13 20.57 -12.84 2.53
N ASN A 14 19.67 -12.43 1.63
CA ASN A 14 18.33 -13.01 1.52
C ASN A 14 17.93 -13.12 0.04
N SER A 15 17.43 -14.30 -0.35
CA SER A 15 17.00 -14.59 -1.73
C SER A 15 15.79 -13.76 -2.18
N PHE A 16 14.97 -13.28 -1.24
CA PHE A 16 13.82 -12.44 -1.53
C PHE A 16 14.18 -10.98 -1.83
N MET A 17 15.44 -10.57 -1.62
CA MET A 17 15.89 -9.20 -1.88
C MET A 17 15.98 -8.93 -3.38
N VAL A 18 15.48 -7.76 -3.78
CA VAL A 18 15.52 -7.30 -5.16
C VAL A 18 16.16 -5.92 -5.17
N GLN A 19 17.45 -5.90 -5.49
CA GLN A 19 18.24 -4.68 -5.66
C GLN A 19 18.29 -4.35 -7.16
N ARG A 20 17.56 -3.30 -7.58
CA ARG A 20 17.55 -2.84 -8.98
C ARG A 20 18.26 -1.52 -9.19
N VAL A 21 18.20 -0.65 -8.18
CA VAL A 21 18.75 0.71 -8.24
C VAL A 21 19.90 0.79 -7.25
N VAL A 22 21.06 1.28 -7.71
CA VAL A 22 22.28 1.38 -6.90
C VAL A 22 22.07 2.31 -5.69
N GLU A 23 21.33 3.41 -5.87
CA GLU A 23 21.07 4.41 -4.84
C GLU A 23 19.62 4.38 -4.31
N GLY A 24 18.85 3.34 -4.66
CA GLY A 24 17.42 3.25 -4.33
C GLY A 24 17.10 2.40 -3.10
N PRO A 25 15.87 2.49 -2.58
CA PRO A 25 15.41 1.61 -1.52
C PRO A 25 15.44 0.14 -1.98
N VAL A 26 15.94 -0.73 -1.11
CA VAL A 26 15.97 -2.18 -1.37
C VAL A 26 14.58 -2.76 -1.15
N PHE A 27 14.06 -3.46 -2.15
CA PHE A 27 12.77 -4.12 -2.08
C PHE A 27 12.92 -5.59 -1.69
N SER A 28 11.89 -6.16 -1.07
CA SER A 28 11.80 -7.60 -0.80
C SER A 28 10.44 -8.17 -1.25
N LYS A 29 10.50 -9.41 -1.73
CA LYS A 29 9.33 -10.20 -2.16
C LYS A 29 8.88 -11.24 -1.12
N GLU A 30 9.30 -11.06 0.13
CA GLU A 30 8.95 -12.01 1.20
C GLU A 30 7.45 -11.98 1.52
N PRO A 31 6.84 -13.13 1.87
CA PRO A 31 5.45 -13.17 2.33
C PRO A 31 5.30 -12.43 3.66
N GLY A 32 4.17 -11.74 3.87
CA GLY A 32 3.92 -10.98 5.10
C GLY A 32 4.55 -9.59 5.14
N ASN A 33 5.19 -9.13 4.05
CA ASN A 33 5.68 -7.76 3.92
C ASN A 33 4.64 -6.86 3.23
N LEU A 34 4.02 -5.99 4.02
CA LEU A 34 2.94 -5.11 3.57
C LEU A 34 3.39 -3.99 2.61
N ARG A 35 4.67 -3.59 2.67
CA ARG A 35 5.23 -2.47 1.88
C ARG A 35 6.26 -2.90 0.84
N ASN A 36 6.60 -4.18 0.81
CA ASN A 36 7.66 -4.74 -0.03
C ASN A 36 9.04 -4.08 0.17
N LEU A 37 9.27 -3.42 1.32
CA LEU A 37 10.54 -2.80 1.66
C LEU A 37 11.39 -3.78 2.49
N HIS A 38 12.67 -3.91 2.14
CA HIS A 38 13.61 -4.73 2.91
C HIS A 38 14.03 -4.00 4.19
N SER A 39 13.17 -4.06 5.20
CA SER A 39 13.37 -3.43 6.51
C SER A 39 12.83 -4.33 7.61
N PHE A 40 13.49 -4.31 8.77
CA PHE A 40 13.13 -5.13 9.92
C PHE A 40 11.64 -4.99 10.29
N LYS A 41 11.13 -3.76 10.24
CA LYS A 41 9.75 -3.44 10.59
C LYS A 41 8.72 -4.22 9.77
N TYR A 42 8.98 -4.43 8.47
CA TYR A 42 8.02 -5.08 7.58
C TYR A 42 8.37 -6.53 7.26
N SER A 43 9.52 -7.05 7.72
CA SER A 43 9.90 -8.42 7.43
C SER A 43 8.92 -9.41 8.05
N GLY A 44 8.41 -10.34 7.23
CA GLY A 44 7.52 -11.41 7.67
C GLY A 44 8.27 -12.61 8.26
N LEU A 45 9.55 -12.74 7.94
CA LEU A 45 10.42 -13.85 8.37
C LEU A 45 11.02 -13.62 9.76
N ALA A 46 11.49 -12.40 10.03
CA ALA A 46 12.15 -12.08 11.30
C ALA A 46 11.16 -11.77 12.44
N ASN A 47 9.97 -11.28 12.11
CA ASN A 47 9.00 -10.89 13.13
C ASN A 47 8.14 -12.08 13.57
N PRO A 48 7.90 -12.25 14.89
CA PRO A 48 7.06 -13.33 15.40
C PRO A 48 5.57 -13.07 15.14
N LYS A 49 5.16 -11.80 15.09
CA LYS A 49 3.79 -11.36 14.79
C LYS A 49 3.77 -10.83 13.37
N THR A 50 3.26 -11.62 12.43
CA THR A 50 3.22 -11.23 11.02
C THR A 50 1.78 -11.06 10.56
N ILE A 51 1.54 -10.04 9.74
CA ILE A 51 0.28 -9.78 9.06
C ILE A 51 0.58 -9.83 7.58
N ASP A 52 -0.03 -10.77 6.88
CA ASP A 52 0.06 -10.89 5.44
C ASP A 52 -1.28 -10.54 4.82
N VAL A 53 -1.23 -9.88 3.66
CA VAL A 53 -2.41 -9.48 2.90
C VAL A 53 -2.17 -9.91 1.46
N ALA A 54 -2.91 -10.94 1.06
CA ALA A 54 -2.82 -11.52 -0.27
C ALA A 54 -4.19 -11.53 -0.93
N ASP A 55 -4.17 -11.46 -2.26
CA ASP A 55 -5.38 -11.71 -3.04
C ASP A 55 -5.65 -13.22 -3.12
N SER A 56 -6.91 -13.59 -3.16
CA SER A 56 -7.34 -14.99 -3.28
C SER A 56 -8.64 -15.05 -4.09
N PRO A 57 -8.99 -16.21 -4.69
CA PRO A 57 -10.18 -16.33 -5.53
C PRO A 57 -11.48 -15.98 -4.80
N GLU A 58 -11.54 -16.18 -3.49
CA GLU A 58 -12.69 -15.85 -2.64
C GLU A 58 -12.71 -14.37 -2.17
N GLY A 59 -11.76 -13.56 -2.65
CA GLY A 59 -11.47 -12.21 -2.20
C GLY A 59 -10.16 -12.11 -1.40
N ILE A 60 -9.98 -10.98 -0.73
CA ILE A 60 -8.72 -10.63 -0.07
C ILE A 60 -8.56 -11.41 1.23
N GLN A 61 -7.48 -12.17 1.37
CA GLN A 61 -7.13 -12.89 2.58
C GLN A 61 -6.16 -12.09 3.44
N ILE A 62 -6.53 -11.87 4.69
CA ILE A 62 -5.64 -11.36 5.72
C ILE A 62 -5.20 -12.55 6.57
N THR A 63 -3.92 -12.87 6.56
CA THR A 63 -3.38 -13.93 7.40
C THR A 63 -2.57 -13.33 8.54
N THR A 64 -2.75 -13.87 9.74
CA THR A 64 -2.06 -13.43 10.95
C THR A 64 -1.48 -14.63 11.67
N ARG A 65 -0.32 -14.46 12.30
CA ARG A 65 0.25 -15.54 13.12
C ARG A 65 -0.38 -15.52 14.52
N LYS A 66 -0.81 -16.67 15.02
CA LYS A 66 -1.34 -16.80 16.39
C LYS A 66 -0.22 -16.53 17.39
N THR A 67 -0.49 -15.71 18.40
CA THR A 67 0.51 -15.35 19.42
C THR A 67 0.96 -16.53 20.28
N LYS A 68 0.09 -17.52 20.46
CA LYS A 68 0.33 -18.74 21.25
C LYS A 68 0.87 -19.91 20.41
N ALA A 69 1.09 -19.71 19.11
CA ALA A 69 1.63 -20.79 18.27
C ALA A 69 3.10 -21.01 18.58
N THR A 70 3.52 -22.27 18.54
CA THR A 70 4.94 -22.62 18.67
C THR A 70 5.72 -22.11 17.46
N PRO A 71 7.02 -21.79 17.61
CA PRO A 71 7.87 -21.34 16.51
C PRO A 71 7.92 -22.33 15.34
N ASN A 72 7.84 -23.62 15.64
CA ASN A 72 7.96 -24.73 14.69
C ASN A 72 6.63 -25.07 14.01
N ALA A 73 5.51 -24.56 14.51
CA ALA A 73 4.22 -24.73 13.87
C ALA A 73 4.18 -23.88 12.59
N VAL A 74 4.01 -24.54 11.45
CA VAL A 74 3.94 -23.88 10.14
C VAL A 74 2.48 -23.56 9.81
N ARG A 75 1.69 -24.53 9.33
CA ARG A 75 0.33 -24.26 8.85
C ARG A 75 -0.66 -23.90 9.96
N SER A 76 -0.61 -24.61 11.10
CA SER A 76 -1.52 -24.42 12.22
C SER A 76 -1.30 -23.09 12.97
N ALA A 77 -0.13 -22.47 12.79
CA ALA A 77 0.23 -21.20 13.41
C ALA A 77 -0.49 -20.00 12.82
N TYR A 78 -1.00 -20.09 11.59
CA TYR A 78 -1.68 -18.97 10.94
C TYR A 78 -3.19 -19.06 11.11
N ALA A 79 -3.81 -17.90 11.36
CA ALA A 79 -5.25 -17.69 11.29
C ALA A 79 -5.53 -16.80 10.08
N LYS A 80 -6.52 -17.18 9.26
CA LYS A 80 -6.91 -16.46 8.06
C LYS A 80 -8.28 -15.83 8.25
N SER A 81 -8.42 -14.57 7.85
CA SER A 81 -9.71 -13.90 7.71
C SER A 81 -9.89 -13.45 6.27
N THR A 82 -11.00 -13.87 5.65
CA THR A 82 -11.31 -13.57 4.26
C THR A 82 -12.28 -12.38 4.18
N ILE A 83 -11.92 -11.39 3.38
CA ILE A 83 -12.80 -10.29 2.99
C ILE A 83 -13.46 -10.70 1.67
N ARG A 84 -14.78 -10.91 1.71
CA ARG A 84 -15.56 -11.29 0.52
C ARG A 84 -15.51 -10.18 -0.53
N PRO A 85 -15.53 -10.48 -1.85
CA PRO A 85 -15.44 -9.50 -2.93
C PRO A 85 -16.61 -8.50 -2.94
N ARG A 86 -17.80 -8.94 -2.50
CA ARG A 86 -18.97 -8.07 -2.30
C ARG A 86 -18.81 -7.04 -1.17
N SER A 87 -17.73 -7.11 -0.41
CA SER A 87 -17.49 -6.19 0.70
C SER A 87 -16.99 -4.86 0.16
N GLY A 88 -17.73 -3.77 0.42
CA GLY A 88 -17.30 -2.43 0.01
C GLY A 88 -15.96 -2.01 0.65
N PRO A 89 -15.26 -1.01 0.05
CA PRO A 89 -13.91 -0.62 0.45
C PRO A 89 -13.82 -0.15 1.91
N ARG A 90 -14.88 0.49 2.43
CA ARG A 90 -14.95 0.92 3.83
C ARG A 90 -14.97 -0.26 4.81
N ARG A 91 -15.68 -1.35 4.48
CA ARG A 91 -15.69 -2.57 5.32
C ARG A 91 -14.32 -3.25 5.26
N ALA A 92 -13.71 -3.34 4.08
CA ALA A 92 -12.38 -3.92 3.91
C ALA A 92 -11.31 -3.18 4.73
N ALA A 93 -11.29 -1.84 4.68
CA ALA A 93 -10.41 -1.01 5.52
C ALA A 93 -10.70 -1.19 7.03
N GLY A 94 -11.98 -1.33 7.40
CA GLY A 94 -12.39 -1.63 8.77
C GLY A 94 -11.83 -2.95 9.30
N VAL A 95 -11.82 -4.00 8.49
CA VAL A 95 -11.24 -5.31 8.83
C VAL A 95 -9.70 -5.25 8.85
N ALA A 96 -9.09 -4.63 7.84
CA ALA A 96 -7.64 -4.49 7.72
C ALA A 96 -7.02 -3.66 8.87
N SER A 97 -7.78 -2.71 9.43
CA SER A 97 -7.35 -1.93 10.59
C SER A 97 -7.49 -2.67 11.93
N GLN A 98 -8.21 -3.79 11.99
CA GLN A 98 -8.46 -4.52 13.26
C GLN A 98 -7.16 -4.93 13.98
N PRO A 99 -6.15 -5.53 13.33
CA PRO A 99 -4.92 -5.93 14.02
C PRO A 99 -4.20 -4.73 14.62
N ALA A 100 -4.18 -3.62 13.90
CA ALA A 100 -3.60 -2.38 14.38
C ALA A 100 -4.41 -1.83 15.56
N ARG A 101 -5.75 -1.78 15.48
CA ARG A 101 -6.65 -1.26 16.52
C ARG A 101 -6.62 -2.07 17.81
N ARG A 102 -6.57 -3.41 17.72
CA ARG A 102 -6.49 -4.33 18.86
C ARG A 102 -5.12 -4.37 19.55
N GLY A 103 -4.16 -3.57 19.08
CA GLY A 103 -2.80 -3.52 19.64
C GLY A 103 -1.95 -4.75 19.32
N TYR A 104 -2.34 -5.55 18.32
CA TYR A 104 -1.56 -6.73 17.92
C TYR A 104 -0.17 -6.30 17.41
N ARG A 105 -0.13 -5.27 16.56
CA ARG A 105 1.07 -4.59 16.07
C ARG A 105 0.84 -3.07 15.91
N PRO A 106 1.10 -2.28 16.97
CA PRO A 106 0.87 -0.83 16.93
C PRO A 106 1.88 -0.09 16.05
N ASP A 107 3.06 -0.66 15.83
CA ASP A 107 4.13 -0.14 14.98
C ASP A 107 3.69 0.05 13.52
N LEU A 108 2.75 -0.79 13.04
CA LEU A 108 2.20 -0.75 11.69
C LEU A 108 1.10 0.32 11.49
N ARG A 109 0.79 1.13 12.51
CA ARG A 109 -0.16 2.26 12.40
C ARG A 109 0.47 3.48 11.72
N ALA A 110 1.74 3.76 12.03
CA ALA A 110 2.48 4.90 11.51
C ALA A 110 3.34 4.44 10.34
N THR A 111 2.80 4.62 9.14
CA THR A 111 3.52 4.43 7.88
C THR A 111 3.30 5.66 7.04
N GLN A 112 4.21 6.63 7.17
CA GLN A 112 4.36 7.67 6.17
C GLN A 112 4.50 6.98 4.80
N PRO A 113 3.70 7.35 3.80
CA PRO A 113 3.93 6.85 2.45
C PRO A 113 5.32 7.31 2.01
N VAL A 114 6.27 6.37 1.90
CA VAL A 114 7.52 6.63 1.16
C VAL A 114 7.09 6.91 -0.28
N GLY A 115 7.25 8.16 -0.70
CA GLY A 115 6.73 8.70 -1.96
C GLY A 115 6.14 10.12 -1.88
N VAL A 116 6.40 10.91 -0.83
CA VAL A 116 6.31 12.36 -0.93
C VAL A 116 7.73 12.88 -0.81
N ASP A 117 8.26 13.37 -1.93
CA ASP A 117 9.47 14.18 -1.94
C ASP A 117 9.31 15.28 -0.90
N GLN A 118 10.19 15.28 0.10
CA GLN A 118 10.49 16.51 0.82
C GLN A 118 11.26 17.37 -0.18
N THR A 119 10.57 18.06 -1.09
CA THR A 119 11.20 19.15 -1.85
C THR A 119 11.44 20.28 -0.85
N PRO A 120 12.67 20.60 -0.45
CA PRO A 120 12.93 21.79 0.34
C PRO A 120 12.51 23.00 -0.50
N ALA A 121 11.78 23.92 0.13
CA ALA A 121 11.26 25.12 -0.48
C ALA A 121 12.38 25.93 -1.16
N GLY A 122 12.51 25.77 -2.47
CA GLY A 122 13.40 26.53 -3.34
C GLY A 122 12.57 27.34 -4.34
N THR A 123 12.49 28.64 -4.09
CA THR A 123 12.29 29.74 -5.04
C THR A 123 11.14 29.59 -6.05
N ALA A 124 9.98 30.16 -5.72
CA ALA A 124 8.90 30.40 -6.67
C ALA A 124 9.26 31.53 -7.66
N PRO A 125 9.06 31.35 -8.99
CA PRO A 125 8.95 32.47 -9.90
C PRO A 125 7.56 33.11 -9.82
N CYS A 126 7.57 34.40 -9.49
CA CYS A 126 6.68 35.50 -9.93
C CYS A 126 5.22 35.23 -10.33
N ARG A 127 4.34 35.97 -9.63
CA ARG A 127 3.04 36.58 -10.05
C ARG A 127 1.81 35.67 -10.10
N TYR A 128 0.92 35.83 -9.12
CA TYR A 128 -0.30 36.65 -9.25
C TYR A 128 -0.93 36.83 -7.85
N ARG A 129 -1.28 38.08 -7.52
CA ARG A 129 -1.84 38.49 -6.22
C ARG A 129 -3.34 38.22 -6.24
N ALA A 130 -3.79 37.12 -5.63
CA ALA A 130 -5.21 36.91 -5.30
C ALA A 130 -5.46 37.29 -3.83
N PRO A 131 -6.59 37.93 -3.51
CA PRO A 131 -6.86 38.43 -2.17
C PRO A 131 -6.98 37.31 -1.15
N PHE A 132 -6.35 37.59 -0.02
CA PHE A 132 -6.34 36.88 1.24
C PHE A 132 -7.77 36.56 1.72
N VAL A 133 -7.85 35.50 2.52
CA VAL A 133 -9.01 35.00 3.29
C VAL A 133 -9.85 33.95 2.55
N VAL A 134 -10.03 32.80 3.22
CA VAL A 134 -10.71 31.57 2.77
C VAL A 134 -9.88 30.58 1.93
N LEU A 135 -8.66 30.26 2.38
CA LEU A 135 -8.02 29.00 1.97
C LEU A 135 -7.02 28.45 3.01
N ARG A 136 -7.41 28.45 4.29
CA ARG A 136 -6.62 27.84 5.38
C ARG A 136 -7.39 26.80 6.21
N GLY A 137 -8.54 26.32 5.71
CA GLY A 137 -9.39 25.34 6.40
C GLY A 137 -9.30 23.89 5.90
N TRP A 138 -8.78 23.63 4.69
CA TRP A 138 -8.89 22.32 4.06
C TRP A 138 -7.64 21.42 4.16
N ILE A 139 -6.51 21.95 4.62
CA ILE A 139 -5.24 21.20 4.65
C ILE A 139 -5.05 20.42 5.97
N ARG A 140 -5.96 20.54 6.95
CA ARG A 140 -5.84 19.90 8.29
C ARG A 140 -6.89 18.83 8.62
N LEU A 141 -7.43 18.08 7.65
CA LEU A 141 -8.40 17.00 7.96
C LEU A 141 -8.17 15.64 7.27
N PHE A 142 -7.13 15.46 6.46
CA PHE A 142 -6.80 14.17 5.85
C PHE A 142 -5.42 13.63 6.26
N GLY A 143 -4.96 13.97 7.46
CA GLY A 143 -3.83 13.31 8.11
C GLY A 143 -4.25 12.02 8.83
N ALA A 144 -5.00 11.14 8.17
CA ALA A 144 -5.30 9.84 8.76
C ALA A 144 -4.00 9.02 8.72
N ASN A 145 -3.47 8.65 9.89
CA ASN A 145 -2.43 7.64 10.01
C ASN A 145 -2.98 6.29 9.51
N ILE A 146 -2.86 6.06 8.21
CA ILE A 146 -3.35 4.85 7.55
C ILE A 146 -2.32 3.75 7.80
N SER A 147 -2.77 2.65 8.42
CA SER A 147 -1.94 1.47 8.64
C SER A 147 -1.51 0.85 7.30
N ALA A 148 -0.28 0.33 7.24
CA ALA A 148 0.26 -0.32 6.04
C ALA A 148 -0.66 -1.44 5.49
N ALA A 149 -1.35 -2.16 6.37
CA ALA A 149 -2.29 -3.21 5.99
C ALA A 149 -3.52 -2.63 5.26
N VAL A 150 -4.04 -1.50 5.72
CA VAL A 150 -5.15 -0.80 5.07
C VAL A 150 -4.73 -0.30 3.70
N ALA A 151 -3.54 0.30 3.60
CA ALA A 151 -3.00 0.78 2.33
C ALA A 151 -2.84 -0.36 1.30
N ARG A 152 -2.37 -1.54 1.73
CA ARG A 152 -2.22 -2.70 0.85
C ARG A 152 -3.58 -3.27 0.40
N VAL A 153 -4.54 -3.41 1.32
CA VAL A 153 -5.90 -3.83 0.98
C VAL A 153 -6.56 -2.85 0.01
N SER A 154 -6.42 -1.54 0.21
CA SER A 154 -6.95 -0.55 -0.73
C SER A 154 -6.29 -0.64 -2.10
N ALA A 155 -4.98 -0.93 -2.17
CA ALA A 155 -4.28 -1.11 -3.42
C ALA A 155 -4.76 -2.37 -4.17
N LEU A 156 -5.02 -3.48 -3.47
CA LEU A 156 -5.59 -4.69 -4.07
C LEU A 156 -7.00 -4.44 -4.60
N LEU A 157 -7.86 -3.76 -3.82
CA LEU A 157 -9.20 -3.39 -4.28
C LEU A 157 -9.17 -2.44 -5.49
N ALA A 158 -8.20 -1.54 -5.53
CA ALA A 158 -8.01 -0.66 -6.69
C ALA A 158 -7.53 -1.44 -7.91
N ALA A 159 -6.64 -2.42 -7.74
CA ALA A 159 -6.15 -3.28 -8.81
C ALA A 159 -7.23 -4.20 -9.40
N GLN A 160 -8.19 -4.65 -8.58
CA GLN A 160 -9.34 -5.44 -9.03
C GLN A 160 -10.39 -4.62 -9.79
N LYS A 161 -10.34 -3.29 -9.68
CA LYS A 161 -11.31 -2.42 -10.35
C LYS A 161 -10.79 -2.09 -11.75
N GLU A 162 -11.54 -2.50 -12.75
CA GLU A 162 -11.25 -2.11 -14.12
C GLU A 162 -11.18 -0.59 -14.24
N PRO A 163 -10.14 -0.05 -14.91
CA PRO A 163 -10.08 1.37 -15.18
C PRO A 163 -11.29 1.76 -16.02
N LYS A 164 -11.93 2.88 -15.67
CA LYS A 164 -13.03 3.40 -16.48
C LYS A 164 -12.52 3.57 -17.91
N PRO A 165 -13.29 3.14 -18.94
CA PRO A 165 -12.86 3.34 -20.32
C PRO A 165 -12.59 4.83 -20.53
N SER A 166 -11.45 5.13 -21.13
CA SER A 166 -11.11 6.52 -21.44
C SER A 166 -12.22 7.08 -22.34
N PRO A 167 -12.75 8.29 -22.06
CA PRO A 167 -13.75 8.88 -22.92
C PRO A 167 -13.19 8.95 -24.35
N ALA A 168 -14.03 8.62 -25.33
CA ALA A 168 -13.63 8.64 -26.73
C ALA A 168 -13.01 10.01 -27.05
N LYS A 169 -11.82 10.01 -27.65
CA LYS A 169 -11.13 11.24 -28.02
C LYS A 169 -11.99 11.94 -29.06
N LYS A 170 -12.55 13.10 -28.70
CA LYS A 170 -13.31 13.92 -29.64
C LYS A 170 -12.39 14.27 -30.81
N ILE A 171 -12.81 13.88 -32.01
CA ILE A 171 -12.11 14.18 -33.25
C ILE A 171 -12.29 15.69 -33.48
N ARG A 172 -11.19 16.43 -33.65
CA ARG A 172 -11.20 17.89 -33.83
C ARG A 172 -10.35 18.25 -35.05
N GLY A 173 -10.71 19.34 -35.74
CA GLY A 173 -9.97 19.87 -36.88
C GLY A 173 -10.12 19.02 -38.14
N HIS A 174 -9.06 18.94 -38.95
CA HIS A 174 -9.06 18.27 -40.27
C HIS A 174 -9.53 16.80 -40.22
N LYS A 175 -9.22 16.09 -39.14
CA LYS A 175 -9.64 14.68 -38.96
C LYS A 175 -11.15 14.52 -38.80
N ALA A 176 -11.86 15.53 -38.29
CA ALA A 176 -13.32 15.50 -38.22
C ALA A 176 -13.93 15.73 -39.61
N LYS A 177 -13.39 16.71 -40.35
CA LYS A 177 -13.84 17.02 -41.72
C LYS A 177 -13.68 15.84 -42.68
N VAL A 178 -12.55 15.13 -42.60
CA VAL A 178 -12.28 13.95 -43.45
C VAL A 178 -13.28 12.81 -43.18
N LEU A 179 -13.67 12.62 -41.92
CA LEU A 179 -14.65 11.59 -41.56
C LEU A 179 -16.07 11.95 -42.02
N GLU A 180 -16.45 13.23 -41.95
CA GLU A 180 -17.73 13.71 -42.49
C GLU A 180 -17.80 13.49 -44.01
N THR A 181 -16.74 13.81 -44.75
CA THR A 181 -16.66 13.55 -46.21
C THR A 181 -16.54 12.07 -46.59
N SER A 182 -16.24 11.17 -45.65
CA SER A 182 -16.15 9.72 -45.91
C SER A 182 -17.49 9.00 -45.67
N LEU A 183 -18.51 9.72 -45.20
CA LEU A 183 -19.84 9.20 -44.88
C LEU A 183 -20.91 9.59 -45.91
N GLU A 184 -20.56 10.44 -46.88
CA GLU A 184 -21.30 10.70 -48.12
C GLU A 184 -20.85 9.73 -49.21
#